data_AF-A0A0L7QJL0-F1
#
_entry.id   AF-A0A0L7QJL0-F1
#
_cell.length_a   1.000
_cell.length_b   1.000
_cell.length_c   1.000
_cell.angle_alpha   90.00
_cell.angle_beta   90.00
_cell.angle_gamma   90.00
#
_symmetry.space_group_name_H-M   'P 1'
#
loop_
_entity.id
_entity.type
_entity.pdbx_description
1 polymer ?
#
loop_
_entity_poly.entity_id
_entity_poly.type
_entity_poly.pdbx_seq_one_letter_code
_entity_poly.pdbx_strand_id
1 'polypeptide(L)' 'LFNHLENFLCEKNLKTQTAAENAFEEFIDSRIPEFYNTGIKKLVLRCQKCVESNGSYFHLITSF' A
#
# COMPACT_ATOMS: atom_id res chain seq x y z
N LEU A 1 -0.88 0.31 -0.36
CA LEU A 1 -1.01 0.91 0.99
C LEU A 1 0.05 0.34 1.92
N PHE A 2 -0.09 -0.91 2.40
CA PHE A 2 0.84 -1.47 3.40
C PHE A 2 2.28 -1.58 2.94
N ASN A 3 2.56 -1.98 1.69
CA ASN A 3 3.94 -1.98 1.19
C ASN A 3 4.58 -0.57 1.21
N HIS A 4 3.79 0.49 1.00
CA HIS A 4 4.30 1.86 1.10
C HIS A 4 4.46 2.30 2.57
N LEU A 5 3.60 1.80 3.46
CA LEU A 5 3.74 2.03 4.89
C LEU A 5 5.00 1.35 5.41
N GLU A 6 5.25 0.09 5.05
CA GLU A 6 6.47 -0.64 5.40
C GLU A 6 7.73 0.12 4.97
N ASN A 7 7.78 0.57 3.72
CA ASN A 7 8.89 1.39 3.22
C ASN A 7 9.06 2.69 4.02
N PHE A 8 7.95 3.36 4.36
CA PHE A 8 7.97 4.59 5.16
C PHE A 8 8.45 4.36 6.60
N LEU A 9 8.11 3.21 7.19
CA LEU A 9 8.49 2.85 8.55
C LEU A 9 9.92 2.32 8.64
N CYS A 10 10.45 1.72 7.57
CA CYS A 10 11.80 1.15 7.54
C CYS A 10 12.90 2.19 7.85
N GLU A 11 12.62 3.47 7.62
CA GLU A 11 13.54 4.58 7.88
C GLU A 11 13.41 5.14 9.32
N LYS A 12 12.48 4.63 10.14
CA LYS A 12 12.13 5.20 11.45
C LYS A 12 12.48 4.26 12.62
N ASN A 13 12.95 4.84 13.73
CA ASN A 13 13.17 4.11 14.98
C ASN A 13 12.01 4.37 15.96
N LEU A 14 11.07 3.42 16.02
CA LEU A 14 9.84 3.55 16.80
C LEU A 14 9.97 2.77 18.11
N LYS A 15 10.35 3.47 19.19
CA LYS A 15 10.60 2.85 20.51
C LYS A 15 9.41 2.85 21.45
N THR A 16 8.36 3.60 21.11
CA THR A 16 7.18 3.77 21.95
C THR A 16 5.91 3.64 21.10
N GLN A 17 4.80 3.29 21.74
CA GLN A 17 3.50 3.24 21.09
C GLN A 17 3.13 4.60 20.47
N THR A 18 3.28 5.69 21.22
CA THR A 18 3.00 7.04 20.72
C THR A 18 3.83 7.41 19.50
N ALA A 19 5.11 7.00 19.45
CA ALA A 19 5.94 7.25 18.27
C ALA A 19 5.41 6.47 17.05
N ALA A 20 4.93 5.25 17.23
CA ALA A 20 4.36 4.44 16.17
C ALA A 20 3.02 5.01 15.66
N GLU A 21 2.15 5.45 16.57
CA GLU A 21 0.87 6.11 16.24
C GLU A 21 1.11 7.40 15.45
N ASN A 22 1.99 8.28 15.94
CA ASN A 22 2.34 9.52 15.24
C ASN A 22 2.93 9.25 13.85
N ALA A 23 3.81 8.24 13.72
CA ALA A 23 4.36 7.86 12.42
C ALA A 23 3.28 7.35 11.45
N PHE A 24 2.27 6.63 11.96
CA PHE A 24 1.14 6.21 11.13
C PHE A 24 0.28 7.40 10.68
N GLU A 25 0.01 8.35 11.57
CA GLU A 25 -0.71 9.59 11.23
C GLU A 25 0.06 10.40 10.17
N GLU A 26 1.35 10.63 10.37
CA GLU A 26 2.23 11.27 9.37
C GLU A 26 2.19 10.55 8.02
N PHE A 27 2.19 9.22 8.03
CA PHE A 27 2.08 8.44 6.80
C PHE A 27 0.78 8.74 6.07
N ILE A 28 -0.36 8.76 6.76
CA ILE A 28 -1.67 9.02 6.17
C ILE A 28 -1.76 10.46 5.66
N ASP A 29 -1.35 11.44 6.47
CA ASP A 29 -1.40 12.86 6.14
C ASP A 29 -0.51 13.22 4.94
N SER A 30 0.58 12.47 4.74
CA SER A 30 1.48 12.66 3.59
C SER A 30 0.93 12.11 2.26
N ARG A 31 -0.25 11.48 2.24
CA ARG A 31 -0.83 10.91 1.01
C ARG A 31 -1.89 11.84 0.41
N ILE A 32 -1.67 12.19 -0.86
CA ILE A 32 -2.70 12.88 -1.65
C ILE A 32 -3.88 11.94 -1.94
N PRO A 33 -5.11 12.46 -2.14
CA PRO A 33 -6.28 11.63 -2.45
C PRO A 33 -6.08 10.65 -3.62
N GLU A 34 -5.29 11.03 -4.63
CA GLU A 34 -5.05 10.16 -5.79
C GLU A 34 -4.27 8.88 -5.45
N PHE A 35 -3.51 8.86 -4.34
CA PHE A 35 -2.86 7.65 -3.85
C PHE A 35 -3.90 6.55 -3.53
N TYR A 36 -4.99 6.92 -2.86
CA TYR A 36 -6.06 5.99 -2.51
C TYR A 36 -6.88 5.63 -3.75
N ASN A 37 -7.23 6.62 -4.58
CA ASN A 37 -7.95 6.38 -5.84
C ASN A 37 -7.20 5.40 -6.75
N THR A 38 -5.89 5.58 -6.90
CA THR A 38 -5.02 4.68 -7.67
C THR A 38 -5.03 3.27 -7.10
N GLY A 39 -4.95 3.14 -5.77
CA GLY A 39 -5.05 1.85 -5.09
C GLY A 39 -6.37 1.11 -5.36
N ILE A 40 -7.49 1.84 -5.33
CA ILE A 40 -8.83 1.29 -5.61
C ILE A 40 -8.97 0.92 -7.08
N LYS A 41 -8.57 1.80 -8.01
CA LYS A 41 -8.60 1.52 -9.46
C LYS A 41 -7.80 0.28 -9.84
N LYS A 42 -6.69 -0.01 -9.13
CA LYS A 42 -5.89 -1.23 -9.32
C LYS A 42 -6.66 -2.53 -8.98
N LEU A 43 -7.78 -2.47 -8.26
CA LEU A 43 -8.61 -3.66 -7.97
C LEU A 43 -9.17 -4.29 -9.26
N VAL A 44 -9.62 -3.49 -10.22
CA VAL A 44 -10.17 -4.00 -11.49
C VAL A 44 -9.13 -4.86 -12.22
N LEU A 45 -7.90 -4.36 -12.33
CA LEU A 45 -6.78 -5.09 -12.94
C LEU A 45 -6.45 -6.37 -12.17
N ARG A 46 -6.53 -6.35 -10.84
CA ARG A 46 -6.30 -7.55 -10.00
C ARG A 46 -7.39 -8.60 -10.21
N CYS A 47 -8.65 -8.18 -10.29
CA CYS A 47 -9.76 -9.09 -10.58
C CYS A 47 -9.59 -9.75 -11.95
N GLN A 48 -9.19 -8.99 -12.97
CA GLN A 48 -8.89 -9.54 -14.28
C GLN A 48 -7.77 -10.59 -14.22
N LYS A 49 -6.65 -10.27 -13.57
CA LYS A 49 -5.54 -11.22 -13.41
C LYS A 49 -5.92 -12.47 -12.63
N CYS A 50 -6.84 -12.35 -11.67
CA CYS A 50 -7.40 -13.49 -10.93
C CYS A 50 -8.11 -14.48 -11.87
N VAL A 51 -8.92 -13.97 -12.80
CA VAL A 51 -9.60 -14.78 -13.81
C VAL A 51 -8.58 -15.41 -14.77
N GLU A 52 -7.63 -14.62 -15.28
CA GLU A 52 -6.56 -15.11 -16.18
C GLU A 52 -5.70 -16.21 -15.53
N SER A 53 -5.56 -16.17 -14.21
CA SER A 53 -4.78 -17.13 -13.43
C SER A 53 -5.59 -18.33 -12.94
N ASN A 54 -6.84 -18.50 -13.40
CA ASN A 54 -7.79 -19.51 -12.90
C ASN A 54 -7.89 -19.52 -11.36
N GLY A 55 -7.88 -18.33 -10.75
CA GLY A 55 -7.93 -18.15 -9.29
C GLY A 55 -6.61 -18.40 -8.55
N SER A 56 -5.52 -18.75 -9.25
CA SER A 56 -4.20 -18.87 -8.65
C SER A 56 -3.62 -17.50 -8.28
N TYR A 57 -2.65 -17.48 -7.36
CA TYR A 57 -1.89 -16.27 -7.06
C TYR A 57 -1.12 -15.78 -8.30
N PHE A 58 -1.06 -14.45 -8.47
CA PHE A 58 -0.38 -13.81 -9.58
C PHE A 58 0.46 -12.64 -9.10
N HIS A 59 1.59 -12.40 -9.77
CA HIS A 59 2.40 -11.23 -9.50
C HIS A 59 1.87 -10.02 -10.29
N LEU A 60 1.65 -8.91 -9.60
CA LEU A 60 1.44 -7.63 -10.26
C LEU A 60 2.77 -7.12 -10.81
N ILE A 61 3.13 -7.50 -12.04
CA ILE A 61 4.11 -6.75 -12.83
C ILE A 61 3.41 -5.46 -13.29
N THR A 62 3.41 -4.44 -12.44
CA THR A 62 3.22 -3.06 -12.87
C THR A 62 4.03 -2.18 -11.94
N SER A 63 5.28 -1.94 -12.37
CA SER A 63 6.11 -0.82 -11.95
C SER A 63 5.36 0.48 -12.26
N PHE A 64 5.18 1.33 -11.26
CA PHE A 64 5.01 2.77 -11.41
C PHE A 64 5.83 3.41 -10.29
#